data_AF-A0A945VUV3-F1
#
_entry.id   AF-A0A945VUV3-F1
#
_cell.length_a   1.000
_cell.length_b   1.000
_cell.length_c   1.000
_cell.angle_alpha   90.00
_cell.angle_beta   90.00
_cell.angle_gamma   90.00
#
_symmetry.space_group_name_H-M   'P 1'
#
loop_
_entity.id
_entity.type
_entity.pdbx_description
1 polymer ?
#
loop_
_entity_poly.entity_id
_entity_poly.type
_entity_poly.pdbx_seq_one_letter_code
_entity_poly.pdbx_strand_id
1 'polypeptide(L)'
;MYKHQTICFCFPYRGAVGGVPTLFAGVAKQLVLKGYKISIVDYKDGTLKRLLEHEHKVKFYEYKDSNNYDLFINDDFIVFQSMMPWSMYHGLIFSEESRLFFWNCHPYNLVPQVPILSEKILPFYRIYKALIKFTLYLYVLLSVLLSLWHFTSVIGNIKESSINPGRFVC
;
A
#
# COMPACT_ATOMS: atom_id res chain seq x y z
N MET A 1 15.32 13.39 11.36
CA MET A 1 16.03 14.57 10.82
C MET A 1 15.65 14.75 9.34
N TYR A 2 14.41 15.19 9.04
CA TYR A 2 13.89 15.42 7.66
C TYR A 2 12.86 16.56 7.57
N LYS A 3 12.70 17.40 8.61
CA LYS A 3 11.62 18.40 8.70
C LYS A 3 11.67 19.52 7.65
N HIS A 4 12.77 19.67 6.94
CA HIS A 4 12.90 20.68 5.88
C HIS A 4 12.44 20.20 4.52
N GLN A 5 12.19 18.89 4.35
CA GLN A 5 11.81 18.34 3.06
C GLN A 5 10.35 18.62 2.71
N THR A 6 10.10 18.88 1.44
CA THR A 6 8.78 19.08 0.85
C THR A 6 8.24 17.79 0.25
N ILE A 7 6.95 17.52 0.46
CA ILE A 7 6.30 16.30 -0.05
C ILE A 7 5.06 16.72 -0.82
N CYS A 8 5.01 16.34 -2.09
CA CYS A 8 3.89 16.57 -2.99
C CYS A 8 3.09 15.30 -3.21
N PHE A 9 1.79 15.31 -2.90
CA PHE A 9 0.88 14.23 -3.32
C PHE A 9 0.25 14.59 -4.66
N CYS A 10 0.57 13.83 -5.71
CA CYS A 10 0.06 14.05 -7.06
C CYS A 10 -1.05 13.05 -7.38
N PHE A 11 -2.28 13.53 -7.45
CA PHE A 11 -3.44 12.72 -7.82
C PHE A 11 -4.57 13.53 -8.47
N PRO A 12 -4.36 14.10 -9.67
CA PRO A 12 -5.42 14.66 -10.49
C PRO A 12 -6.62 13.71 -10.67
N TYR A 13 -7.72 13.98 -9.97
CA TYR A 13 -8.91 13.13 -10.00
C TYR A 13 -10.21 13.90 -9.66
N ARG A 14 -11.15 13.91 -10.61
CA ARG A 14 -12.45 14.62 -10.48
C ARG A 14 -13.60 13.77 -9.91
N GLY A 15 -13.36 12.53 -9.51
CA GLY A 15 -14.46 11.66 -9.04
C GLY A 15 -15.17 12.20 -7.79
N ALA A 16 -16.38 11.70 -7.52
CA ALA A 16 -17.10 12.11 -6.31
C ALA A 16 -16.47 11.52 -5.04
N VAL A 17 -16.06 10.24 -5.09
CA VAL A 17 -15.52 9.47 -3.97
C VAL A 17 -14.37 8.59 -4.46
N GLY A 18 -13.27 8.53 -3.72
CA GLY A 18 -12.14 7.66 -4.04
C GLY A 18 -11.30 7.31 -2.82
N GLY A 19 -10.85 6.06 -2.73
CA GLY A 19 -9.99 5.58 -1.63
C GLY A 19 -8.61 6.25 -1.64
N VAL A 20 -8.00 6.38 -2.81
CA VAL A 20 -6.67 7.01 -2.98
C VAL A 20 -6.64 8.49 -2.57
N PRO A 21 -7.54 9.39 -3.04
CA PRO A 21 -7.52 10.79 -2.61
C PRO A 21 -7.80 10.91 -1.11
N THR A 22 -8.64 10.03 -0.55
CA THR A 22 -8.88 9.97 0.90
C THR A 22 -7.63 9.57 1.68
N LEU A 23 -6.91 8.55 1.22
CA LEU A 23 -5.64 8.12 1.82
C LEU A 23 -4.59 9.24 1.75
N PHE A 24 -4.40 9.84 0.58
CA PHE A 24 -3.44 10.93 0.38
C PHE A 24 -3.78 12.12 1.26
N ALA A 25 -5.05 12.52 1.35
CA ALA A 25 -5.49 13.58 2.24
C ALA A 25 -5.22 13.25 3.72
N GLY A 26 -5.52 12.02 4.16
CA GLY A 26 -5.28 11.59 5.53
C GLY A 26 -3.79 11.62 5.91
N VAL A 27 -2.93 11.10 5.04
CA VAL A 27 -1.48 11.11 5.25
C VAL A 27 -0.94 12.55 5.21
N ALA A 28 -1.37 13.36 4.25
CA ALA A 28 -1.00 14.77 4.16
C ALA A 28 -1.29 15.54 5.46
N LYS A 29 -2.50 15.40 6.02
CA LYS A 29 -2.87 16.03 7.29
C LYS A 29 -1.94 15.62 8.43
N GLN A 30 -1.65 14.32 8.55
CA GLN A 30 -0.75 13.82 9.60
C GLN A 30 0.68 14.35 9.44
N LEU A 31 1.17 14.51 8.21
CA LEU A 31 2.49 15.07 7.95
C LEU A 31 2.56 16.57 8.23
N VAL A 32 1.51 17.33 7.88
CA VAL A 32 1.39 18.75 8.25
C VAL A 32 1.46 18.91 9.77
N LEU A 33 0.75 18.09 10.54
CA LEU A 33 0.78 18.11 12.01
C LEU A 33 2.18 17.81 12.57
N LYS A 34 2.96 16.97 11.88
CA LYS A 34 4.35 16.68 12.22
C LYS A 34 5.34 17.77 11.78
N GLY A 35 4.85 18.82 11.12
CA GLY A 35 5.64 19.98 10.70
C GLY A 35 6.33 19.82 9.35
N TYR A 36 5.90 18.88 8.51
CA TYR A 36 6.37 18.77 7.13
C TYR A 36 5.70 19.81 6.24
N LYS A 37 6.40 20.25 5.19
CA LYS A 37 5.85 21.09 4.14
C LYS A 37 5.17 20.21 3.11
N ILE A 38 3.85 20.35 2.97
CA ILE A 38 3.04 19.52 2.09
C ILE A 38 2.50 20.34 0.93
N SER A 39 2.54 19.76 -0.24
CA SER A 39 1.85 20.24 -1.42
C SER A 39 0.99 19.13 -2.04
N ILE A 40 0.04 19.53 -2.87
CA ILE A 40 -0.80 18.61 -3.65
C ILE A 40 -0.92 19.09 -5.08
N VAL A 41 -1.05 18.13 -6.00
CA VAL A 41 -1.39 18.37 -7.40
C VAL A 41 -2.73 17.67 -7.66
N ASP A 42 -3.73 18.45 -8.02
CA ASP A 42 -5.07 17.97 -8.36
C ASP A 42 -5.77 18.98 -9.28
N TYR A 43 -6.91 18.62 -9.84
CA TYR A 43 -7.78 19.57 -10.54
C TYR A 43 -8.33 20.62 -9.57
N LYS A 44 -8.73 21.78 -10.11
CA LYS A 44 -9.38 22.84 -9.35
C LYS A 44 -10.62 22.36 -8.58
N ASP A 45 -11.39 21.49 -9.22
CA ASP A 45 -12.59 20.81 -8.69
C ASP A 45 -12.31 19.38 -8.20
N GLY A 46 -11.03 19.02 -8.07
CA GLY A 46 -10.57 17.67 -7.77
C GLY A 46 -10.87 17.20 -6.34
N THR A 47 -10.93 15.89 -6.18
CA THR A 47 -11.34 15.25 -4.91
C THR A 47 -10.34 15.52 -3.80
N LEU A 48 -9.04 15.40 -4.09
CA LEU A 48 -7.98 15.61 -3.11
C LEU A 48 -7.93 17.08 -2.70
N LYS A 49 -8.15 18.01 -3.65
CA LYS A 49 -8.25 19.44 -3.36
C LYS A 49 -9.40 19.75 -2.41
N ARG A 50 -10.60 19.20 -2.64
CA ARG A 50 -11.76 19.39 -1.74
C ARG A 50 -11.52 18.82 -0.34
N LEU A 51 -10.91 17.63 -0.24
CA LEU A 51 -10.64 16.99 1.06
C LEU A 51 -9.67 17.78 1.94
N LEU A 52 -8.87 18.66 1.33
CA LEU A 52 -7.85 19.49 1.96
C LEU A 52 -8.16 20.99 1.85
N GLU A 53 -9.39 21.40 1.49
CA GLU A 53 -9.70 22.81 1.23
C GLU A 53 -9.47 23.69 2.48
N HIS A 54 -9.76 23.16 3.67
CA HIS A 54 -9.61 23.87 4.94
C HIS A 54 -8.18 23.80 5.51
N GLU A 55 -7.25 23.10 4.85
CA GLU A 55 -5.87 22.95 5.30
C GLU A 55 -4.99 24.06 4.70
N HIS A 56 -4.99 25.24 5.32
CA HIS A 56 -4.25 26.42 4.83
C HIS A 56 -2.72 26.23 4.72
N LYS A 57 -2.17 25.20 5.37
CA LYS A 57 -0.73 24.87 5.34
C LYS A 57 -0.32 23.99 4.15
N VAL A 58 -1.27 23.58 3.31
CA VAL A 58 -1.03 22.76 2.13
C VAL A 58 -0.95 23.64 0.89
N LYS A 59 0.18 23.59 0.18
CA LYS A 59 0.36 24.26 -1.11
C LYS A 59 -0.43 23.52 -2.19
N PHE A 60 -1.15 24.24 -3.05
CA PHE A 60 -1.91 23.64 -4.14
C PHE A 60 -1.29 23.99 -5.50
N TYR A 61 -1.08 22.97 -6.33
CA TYR A 61 -0.77 23.11 -7.75
C TYR A 61 -1.98 22.62 -8.56
N GLU A 62 -2.56 23.53 -9.35
CA GLU A 62 -3.70 23.20 -10.21
C GLU A 62 -3.21 22.46 -11.46
N TYR A 63 -3.63 21.20 -11.61
CA TYR A 63 -3.40 20.44 -12.83
C TYR A 63 -4.49 20.71 -13.87
N LYS A 64 -4.12 20.74 -15.15
CA LYS A 64 -5.01 20.97 -16.30
C LYS A 64 -4.68 19.98 -17.41
N ASP A 65 -5.72 19.40 -18.00
CA ASP A 65 -5.60 18.56 -19.19
C ASP A 65 -5.38 19.46 -20.43
N SER A 66 -4.15 19.90 -20.64
CA SER A 66 -3.80 20.70 -21.83
C SER A 66 -2.38 20.37 -22.28
N ASN A 67 -2.23 20.09 -23.59
CA ASN A 67 -0.93 19.83 -24.20
C ASN A 67 -0.02 21.07 -24.27
N ASN A 68 -0.54 22.26 -23.94
CA ASN A 68 0.21 23.52 -23.97
C ASN A 68 0.47 24.08 -22.56
N TYR A 69 0.40 23.23 -21.54
CA TYR A 69 0.55 23.64 -20.16
C TYR A 69 1.61 22.80 -19.46
N ASP A 70 2.69 23.47 -19.05
CA ASP A 70 3.74 22.89 -18.23
C ASP A 70 3.55 23.33 -16.78
N LEU A 71 3.38 22.36 -15.89
CA LEU A 71 3.31 22.54 -14.45
C LEU A 71 4.62 22.09 -13.82
N PHE A 72 5.42 23.06 -13.39
CA PHE A 72 6.69 22.81 -12.71
C PHE A 72 6.48 22.55 -11.21
N ILE A 73 6.98 21.41 -10.74
CA ILE A 73 6.92 20.97 -9.34
C ILE A 73 8.34 20.85 -8.79
N ASN A 74 8.63 21.61 -7.74
CA ASN A 74 9.95 21.68 -7.11
C ASN A 74 9.94 21.12 -5.68
N ASP A 75 9.22 20.02 -5.49
CA ASP A 75 9.11 19.34 -4.20
C ASP A 75 10.12 18.18 -4.13
N ASP A 76 10.71 17.93 -2.95
CA ASP A 76 11.79 16.93 -2.78
C ASP A 76 11.31 15.50 -3.04
N PHE A 77 10.04 15.24 -2.70
CA PHE A 77 9.37 13.96 -2.95
C PHE A 77 8.04 14.19 -3.63
N ILE A 78 7.80 13.51 -4.75
CA ILE A 78 6.49 13.47 -5.39
C ILE A 78 5.92 12.06 -5.27
N VAL A 79 4.77 11.96 -4.63
CA VAL A 79 4.05 10.73 -4.37
C VAL A 79 2.93 10.57 -5.40
N PHE A 80 3.02 9.51 -6.18
CA PHE A 80 2.00 9.07 -7.11
C PHE A 80 1.34 7.79 -6.60
N GLN A 81 0.09 7.55 -7.00
CA GLN A 81 -0.39 6.17 -7.06
C GLN A 81 0.40 5.45 -8.17
N SER A 82 0.76 4.19 -7.96
CA SER A 82 1.28 3.36 -9.04
C SER A 82 0.32 3.37 -10.22
N MET A 83 0.84 3.71 -11.39
CA MET A 83 0.12 3.79 -12.66
C MET A 83 1.06 3.35 -13.78
N MET A 84 0.48 3.03 -14.93
CA MET A 84 1.28 2.72 -16.11
C MET A 84 1.96 3.99 -16.65
N PRO A 85 3.21 3.91 -17.17
CA PRO A 85 3.94 5.10 -17.63
C PRO A 85 3.21 5.94 -18.67
N TRP A 86 2.49 5.31 -19.60
CA TRP A 86 1.70 5.99 -20.63
C TRP A 86 0.41 6.65 -20.10
N SER A 87 0.04 6.40 -18.85
CA SER A 87 -1.09 7.05 -18.18
C SER A 87 -0.63 8.17 -17.25
N MET A 88 0.67 8.47 -17.24
CA MET A 88 1.21 9.56 -16.45
C MET A 88 0.68 10.90 -16.99
N TYR A 89 0.39 11.81 -16.07
CA TYR A 89 -0.17 13.12 -16.38
C TYR A 89 0.79 13.94 -17.26
N HIS A 90 0.31 14.36 -18.43
CA HIS A 90 1.08 15.17 -19.37
C HIS A 90 1.31 16.59 -18.82
N GLY A 91 2.44 17.20 -19.18
CA GLY A 91 2.76 18.57 -18.76
C GLY A 91 3.29 18.69 -17.33
N LEU A 92 3.41 17.60 -16.56
CA LEU A 92 4.13 17.64 -15.28
C LEU A 92 5.64 17.65 -15.52
N ILE A 93 6.30 18.70 -15.04
CA ILE A 93 7.77 18.82 -15.06
C ILE A 93 8.25 18.86 -13.61
N PHE A 94 9.21 17.99 -13.29
CA PHE A 94 9.79 17.89 -11.96
C PHE A 94 11.20 18.45 -11.94
N SER A 95 11.64 18.95 -10.79
CA SER A 95 13.05 19.29 -10.56
C SER A 95 13.94 18.05 -10.70
N GLU A 96 15.18 18.21 -11.16
CA GLU A 96 16.15 17.10 -11.27
C GLU A 96 16.49 16.47 -9.92
N GLU A 97 16.33 17.22 -8.83
CA GLU A 97 16.57 16.77 -7.46
C GLU A 97 15.36 16.05 -6.85
N SER A 98 14.20 16.14 -7.50
CA SER A 98 12.96 15.54 -7.03
C SER A 98 13.00 14.02 -7.09
N ARG A 99 12.58 13.37 -6.01
CA ARG A 99 12.44 11.90 -5.95
C ARG A 99 11.00 11.48 -6.17
N LEU A 100 10.78 10.64 -7.18
CA LEU A 100 9.46 10.10 -7.50
C LEU A 100 9.20 8.82 -6.70
N PHE A 101 8.07 8.77 -6.01
CA PHE A 101 7.63 7.62 -5.23
C PHE A 101 6.26 7.13 -5.74
N PHE A 102 6.23 5.92 -6.29
CA PHE A 102 5.00 5.29 -6.78
C PHE A 102 4.43 4.34 -5.73
N TRP A 103 3.37 4.78 -5.05
CA TRP A 103 2.69 3.99 -4.03
C TRP A 103 1.64 3.07 -4.66
N ASN A 104 1.86 1.76 -4.52
CA ASN A 104 0.84 0.77 -4.83
C ASN A 104 -0.30 0.82 -3.78
N CYS A 105 -1.32 1.65 -4.04
CA CYS A 105 -2.46 1.81 -3.13
C CYS A 105 -3.56 0.75 -3.34
N HIS A 106 -3.47 -0.06 -4.40
CA HIS A 106 -4.44 -1.11 -4.70
C HIS A 106 -3.76 -2.22 -5.51
N PRO A 107 -4.01 -3.52 -5.19
CA PRO A 107 -3.31 -4.65 -5.78
C PRO A 107 -3.47 -4.75 -7.31
N TYR A 108 -4.51 -4.12 -7.88
CA TYR A 108 -4.75 -4.12 -9.31
C TYR A 108 -4.11 -2.93 -10.07
N ASN A 109 -3.40 -2.02 -9.39
CA ASN A 109 -2.79 -0.83 -10.03
C ASN A 109 -1.73 -1.17 -11.10
N LEU A 110 -1.13 -2.36 -11.03
CA LEU A 110 -0.08 -2.81 -11.94
C LEU A 110 -0.51 -4.02 -12.78
N VAL A 111 -1.78 -4.42 -12.67
CA VAL A 111 -2.33 -5.50 -13.50
C VAL A 111 -2.90 -4.84 -14.76
N PRO A 112 -2.28 -5.00 -15.94
CA PRO A 112 -2.83 -4.47 -17.17
C PRO A 112 -4.21 -5.11 -17.38
N GLN A 113 -5.26 -4.29 -17.29
CA GLN A 113 -6.62 -4.73 -17.60
C GLN A 113 -6.76 -4.77 -19.12
N VAL A 114 -6.27 -5.85 -19.73
CA VAL A 114 -6.53 -6.12 -21.15
C VAL A 114 -8.00 -6.56 -21.25
N PRO A 115 -8.89 -5.78 -21.92
CA PRO A 115 -10.34 -6.03 -21.89
C PRO A 115 -10.71 -7.47 -22.28
N ILE A 116 -10.03 -8.00 -23.30
CA ILE A 116 -10.28 -9.33 -23.90
C ILE A 116 -9.76 -10.48 -23.02
N LEU A 117 -8.74 -10.23 -22.18
CA LEU A 117 -8.13 -11.25 -21.32
C LEU A 117 -8.78 -11.28 -19.92
N SER A 118 -9.37 -10.17 -19.49
CA SER A 118 -9.95 -10.00 -18.15
C SER A 118 -11.09 -11.00 -17.86
N GLU A 119 -11.97 -11.27 -18.83
CA GLU A 119 -13.07 -12.23 -18.67
C GLU A 119 -12.58 -13.68 -18.59
N LYS A 120 -11.49 -14.01 -19.32
CA LYS A 120 -10.91 -15.36 -19.33
C LYS A 120 -9.99 -15.64 -18.14
N ILE A 121 -9.40 -14.62 -17.52
CA ILE A 121 -8.54 -14.74 -16.32
C ILE A 121 -9.37 -14.81 -15.02
N LEU A 122 -10.57 -14.26 -14.99
CA LEU A 122 -11.46 -14.27 -13.82
C LEU A 122 -11.72 -15.67 -13.22
N PRO A 123 -11.99 -16.74 -14.00
CA PRO A 123 -12.13 -18.09 -13.44
C PRO A 123 -10.81 -18.64 -12.88
N PHE A 124 -9.66 -18.35 -13.51
CA PHE A 124 -8.35 -18.72 -12.96
C PHE A 124 -8.06 -18.02 -11.63
N TYR A 125 -8.48 -16.75 -11.48
CA TYR A 125 -8.35 -16.03 -10.22
C TYR A 125 -9.20 -16.66 -9.10
N ARG A 126 -10.42 -17.13 -9.38
CA ARG A 126 -11.26 -17.84 -8.39
C ARG A 126 -10.60 -19.15 -7.93
N ILE A 127 -10.05 -19.91 -8.87
CA ILE A 127 -9.32 -21.15 -8.58
C ILE A 127 -8.06 -20.85 -7.77
N TYR A 128 -7.27 -19.85 -8.20
CA TYR A 128 -6.05 -19.43 -7.50
C TYR A 128 -6.33 -18.97 -6.06
N LYS A 129 -7.40 -18.19 -5.85
CA LYS A 129 -7.84 -17.77 -4.51
C LYS A 129 -8.30 -18.95 -3.65
N ALA A 130 -8.97 -19.93 -4.24
CA ALA A 130 -9.35 -21.17 -3.54
C ALA A 130 -8.13 -22.00 -3.16
N LEU A 131 -7.15 -22.13 -4.06
CA LEU A 131 -5.89 -22.82 -3.80
C LEU A 131 -5.10 -22.16 -2.68
N ILE A 132 -4.93 -20.83 -2.70
CA ILE A 132 -4.26 -20.11 -1.59
C ILE A 132 -4.97 -20.36 -0.26
N LYS A 133 -6.30 -20.25 -0.22
CA LYS A 133 -7.07 -20.51 1.00
C LYS A 133 -6.89 -21.94 1.49
N PHE A 134 -6.90 -22.91 0.57
CA PHE A 134 -6.68 -24.31 0.90
C PHE A 134 -5.26 -24.55 1.44
N THR A 135 -4.23 -24.00 0.82
CA THR A 135 -2.85 -24.09 1.28
C THR A 135 -2.67 -23.47 2.66
N LEU A 136 -3.26 -22.29 2.91
CA LEU A 136 -3.24 -21.64 4.22
C LEU A 136 -3.97 -22.48 5.28
N TYR A 137 -5.13 -23.05 4.94
CA TYR A 137 -5.85 -23.95 5.83
C TYR A 137 -5.02 -25.20 6.17
N LEU A 138 -4.40 -25.82 5.16
CA LEU A 138 -3.54 -26.98 5.35
C LEU A 138 -2.33 -26.66 6.23
N TYR A 139 -1.71 -25.49 6.05
CA TYR A 139 -0.61 -25.02 6.89
C TYR A 139 -1.04 -24.85 8.35
N VAL A 140 -2.20 -24.23 8.60
CA VAL A 140 -2.75 -24.09 9.96
C VAL A 140 -3.03 -25.47 10.56
N LEU A 141 -3.67 -26.37 9.82
CA LEU A 141 -3.95 -27.73 10.29
C LEU A 141 -2.68 -28.49 10.65
N LEU A 142 -1.66 -28.46 9.78
CA LEU A 142 -0.35 -29.06 10.03
C LEU A 142 0.33 -28.47 11.27
N SER A 143 0.26 -27.15 11.46
CA SER A 143 0.84 -26.49 12.64
C SER A 143 0.17 -26.94 13.95
N VAL A 144 -1.15 -27.14 13.94
CA VAL A 144 -1.91 -27.65 15.10
C VAL A 144 -1.56 -29.10 15.38
N LEU A 145 -1.47 -29.95 14.36
CA LEU A 145 -1.10 -31.36 14.51
C LEU A 145 0.33 -31.52 15.03
N LEU A 146 1.29 -30.74 14.53
CA LEU A 146 2.66 -30.71 15.04
C LEU A 146 2.72 -30.26 16.50
N SER A 147 1.92 -29.27 16.88
CA SER A 147 1.83 -28.79 18.27
C SER A 147 1.26 -29.86 19.21
N LEU A 148 0.21 -30.57 18.77
CA LEU A 148 -0.37 -31.69 19.51
C LEU A 148 0.60 -32.87 19.62
N TRP A 149 1.36 -33.18 18.57
CA TRP A 149 2.38 -34.23 18.60
C TRP A 149 3.55 -33.90 19.53
N HIS A 150 4.00 -32.64 19.55
CA HIS A 150 4.98 -32.19 20.54
C HIS A 150 4.42 -32.27 21.97
N PHE A 151 3.15 -31.96 22.18
CA PHE A 151 2.52 -32.05 23.51
C PHE A 151 2.39 -33.50 23.99
N THR A 152 1.96 -34.42 23.14
CA THR A 152 1.84 -35.84 23.50
C THR A 152 3.19 -36.53 23.69
N SER A 153 4.21 -36.18 22.90
CA SER A 153 5.57 -36.71 23.10
C SER A 153 6.20 -36.22 24.40
N VAL A 154 5.98 -34.96 24.80
CA VAL A 154 6.42 -34.43 26.11
C VAL A 154 5.73 -35.18 27.26
N ILE A 155 4.42 -35.42 27.19
CA ILE A 155 3.70 -36.19 28.23
C ILE A 155 4.18 -37.64 28.31
N GLY A 156 4.47 -38.27 27.15
CA GLY A 156 5.01 -39.63 27.10
C GLY A 156 6.37 -39.74 27.80
N ASN A 157 7.30 -38.83 27.51
CA ASN A 157 8.62 -38.77 28.13
C ASN A 157 8.56 -38.52 29.64
N ILE A 158 7.61 -37.70 30.12
CA ILE A 158 7.40 -37.47 31.56
C ILE A 158 6.98 -38.76 32.27
N LYS A 159 6.08 -39.56 31.66
CA LYS A 159 5.65 -40.84 32.25
C LYS A 159 6.77 -41.87 32.33
N GLU A 160 7.62 -42.01 31.31
CA GLU A 160 8.75 -42.95 31.35
C GLU A 160 9.81 -42.57 32.40
N SER A 161 10.06 -41.27 32.61
CA SER A 161 10.99 -40.82 33.65
C SER A 161 10.53 -41.11 35.08
N SER A 162 9.23 -41.32 35.29
CA SER A 162 8.63 -41.61 36.59
C SER A 162 8.51 -43.11 36.92
N ILE A 163 8.84 -44.01 35.99
CA ILE A 163 8.65 -45.47 36.13
C ILE A 163 9.97 -46.21 36.43
N ASN A 164 11.10 -45.52 36.65
CA ASN A 164 12.37 -46.16 37.03
C ASN A 164 12.85 -45.79 38.45
N PRO A 165 12.18 -46.28 39.53
CA PRO A 165 12.70 -46.17 40.88
C PRO A 165 13.67 -47.33 41.13
N GLY A 166 14.89 -47.28 40.61
CA GLY A 166 15.78 -48.42 40.81
C GLY A 166 17.14 -48.37 40.13
N ARG A 167 18.04 -47.51 40.61
CA ARG A 167 19.46 -47.86 40.78
C ARG A 167 20.14 -46.88 41.74
N PHE A 168 20.14 -47.27 43.01
CA PHE A 168 21.13 -46.84 44.00
C PHE A 168 22.52 -47.30 43.52
N VAL A 169 23.50 -46.40 43.58
CA VAL A 169 24.91 -46.77 43.72
C VAL A 169 25.44 -45.94 44.89
N CYS A 170 25.95 -46.65 45.90
CA CYS A 170 26.61 -46.13 47.08
C CYS A 170 27.88 -45.35 46.74
#